data_AF-A0A2J6X6T1-F1
#
_entry.id   AF-A0A2J6X6T1-F1
#
_cell.length_a   1.000
_cell.length_b   1.000
_cell.length_c   1.000
_cell.angle_alpha   90.00
_cell.angle_beta   90.00
_cell.angle_gamma   90.00
#
_symmetry.space_group_name_H-M   'P 1'
#
loop_
_entity.id
_entity.type
_entity.pdbx_description
1 polymer ?
#
loop_
_entity_poly.entity_id
_entity_poly.type
_entity_poly.pdbx_seq_one_letter_code
_entity_poly.pdbx_strand_id
1 'polypeptide(L)'
;MTFNLTKSQEKRLALLQRKNFKELSLDLDLILNLVEFPESSIILEKIMSIANIKDGSEVRGEEDLFKYLFDFPLHQGEVCFLVLPGLSPQNGFTYTQYPVIKVDVKKFHSLLKSMQERLTKLDFFSLVFEKFEHGIVLDVYAGNPEIHGVDKEICQVTIW
;
A
#
# COMPACT_ATOMS: atom_id res chain seq x y z
N MET A 1 14.87 8.18 7.54
CA MET A 1 15.95 7.55 6.75
C MET A 1 16.28 8.47 5.58
N THR A 2 17.49 8.41 5.03
CA THR A 2 17.88 9.21 3.85
C THR A 2 18.11 8.23 2.70
N PHE A 3 17.28 8.29 1.65
CA PHE A 3 17.54 7.53 0.43
C PHE A 3 18.85 8.07 -0.18
N ASN A 4 19.82 7.20 -0.45
CA ASN A 4 21.07 7.58 -1.13
C ASN A 4 20.83 7.79 -2.62
N LEU A 5 19.95 8.73 -2.96
CA LEU A 5 19.54 9.07 -4.31
C LEU A 5 19.90 10.53 -4.64
N THR A 6 20.26 10.76 -5.89
CA THR A 6 20.33 12.12 -6.43
C THR A 6 18.92 12.69 -6.61
N LYS A 7 18.75 14.01 -6.49
CA LYS A 7 17.47 14.69 -6.77
C LYS A 7 16.85 14.32 -8.12
N SER A 8 17.69 14.05 -9.13
CA SER A 8 17.23 13.61 -10.45
C SER A 8 16.61 12.20 -10.42
N GLN A 9 17.14 11.29 -9.60
CA GLN A 9 16.55 9.96 -9.38
C GLN A 9 15.22 10.06 -8.63
N GLU A 10 15.15 10.88 -7.57
CA GLU A 10 13.89 11.09 -6.83
C GLU A 10 12.78 11.62 -7.74
N LYS A 11 13.10 12.64 -8.56
CA LYS A 11 12.17 13.21 -9.53
C LYS A 11 11.71 12.17 -10.56
N ARG A 12 12.61 11.28 -11.01
CA ARG A 12 12.26 10.21 -11.95
C ARG A 12 11.27 9.22 -11.33
N LEU A 13 11.47 8.83 -10.07
CA LEU A 13 10.58 7.92 -9.35
C LEU A 13 9.20 8.54 -9.13
N ALA A 14 9.13 9.81 -8.70
CA ALA A 14 7.87 10.54 -8.55
C ALA A 14 7.10 10.66 -9.89
N LEU A 15 7.79 10.95 -10.99
CA LEU A 15 7.17 10.98 -12.32
C LEU A 15 6.63 9.62 -12.75
N LEU A 16 7.34 8.54 -12.43
CA LEU A 16 6.89 7.17 -12.71
C LEU A 16 5.65 6.82 -11.89
N GLN A 17 5.63 7.15 -10.59
CA GLN A 17 4.46 6.98 -9.74
C GLN A 17 3.23 7.69 -10.31
N ARG A 18 3.38 8.97 -10.71
CA ARG A 18 2.29 9.73 -11.35
C ARG A 18 1.80 9.08 -12.63
N LYS A 19 2.70 8.57 -13.46
CA LYS A 19 2.34 7.91 -14.72
C LYS A 19 1.52 6.65 -14.44
N ASN A 20 2.04 5.76 -13.60
CA ASN A 20 1.36 4.52 -13.23
C ASN A 20 -0.01 4.80 -12.60
N PHE A 21 -0.08 5.80 -11.72
CA PHE A 21 -1.33 6.19 -11.06
C PHE A 21 -2.40 6.69 -12.03
N LYS A 22 -2.01 7.48 -13.03
CA LYS A 22 -2.94 7.94 -14.07
C LYS A 22 -3.52 6.77 -14.87
N GLU A 23 -2.74 5.72 -15.11
CA GLU A 23 -3.20 4.54 -15.84
C GLU A 23 -4.30 3.77 -15.08
N LEU A 24 -4.30 3.79 -13.73
CA LEU A 24 -5.40 3.23 -12.92
C LEU A 24 -6.74 3.96 -13.13
N SER A 25 -6.70 5.21 -13.59
CA SER A 25 -7.89 6.02 -13.90
C SER A 25 -8.91 6.10 -12.75
N LEU A 26 -8.42 6.21 -11.50
CA LEU A 26 -9.26 6.35 -10.31
C LEU A 26 -9.95 7.72 -10.26
N ASP A 27 -11.10 7.76 -9.57
CA ASP A 27 -11.83 8.99 -9.35
C ASP A 27 -11.07 9.90 -8.36
N LEU A 28 -10.61 11.04 -8.87
CA LEU A 28 -9.83 12.01 -8.10
C LEU A 28 -10.69 12.75 -7.05
N ASP A 29 -12.02 12.81 -7.22
CA ASP A 29 -12.91 13.47 -6.26
C ASP A 29 -13.00 12.68 -4.93
N LEU A 30 -12.55 11.44 -4.95
CA LEU A 30 -12.45 10.58 -3.78
C LEU A 30 -11.18 10.81 -2.96
N ILE A 31 -10.21 11.56 -3.48
CA ILE A 31 -8.86 11.68 -2.94
C ILE A 31 -8.66 13.06 -2.30
N LEU A 32 -8.12 13.10 -1.08
CA LEU A 32 -7.74 14.35 -0.44
C LEU A 32 -6.39 14.85 -0.94
N ASN A 33 -5.42 13.94 -1.06
CA ASN A 33 -4.08 14.26 -1.55
C ASN A 33 -3.36 13.02 -2.07
N LEU A 34 -2.34 13.21 -2.90
CA LEU A 34 -1.38 12.20 -3.31
C LEU A 34 -0.02 12.54 -2.70
N VAL A 35 0.56 11.59 -1.98
CA VAL A 35 1.91 11.72 -1.41
C VAL A 35 2.86 10.92 -2.30
N GLU A 36 3.82 11.59 -2.90
CA GLU A 36 4.73 11.02 -3.89
C GLU A 36 6.09 10.69 -3.29
N PHE A 37 7.00 10.14 -4.08
CA PHE A 37 8.39 9.91 -3.68
C PHE A 37 9.10 11.24 -3.41
N PRO A 38 9.92 11.36 -2.34
CA PRO A 38 10.34 10.31 -1.40
C PRO A 38 9.40 10.03 -0.22
N GLU A 39 8.45 10.92 0.09
CA GLU A 39 7.62 10.84 1.29
C GLU A 39 6.75 9.57 1.33
N SER A 40 6.24 9.13 0.18
CA SER A 40 5.52 7.85 0.03
C SER A 40 6.32 6.66 0.54
N SER A 41 7.62 6.61 0.25
CA SER A 41 8.51 5.53 0.72
C SER A 41 8.80 5.64 2.21
N ILE A 42 8.91 6.85 2.76
CA ILE A 42 9.06 7.04 4.21
C ILE A 42 7.81 6.50 4.94
N ILE A 43 6.62 6.77 4.39
CA ILE A 43 5.37 6.21 4.91
C ILE A 43 5.39 4.69 4.83
N LEU A 44 5.75 4.11 3.68
CA LEU A 44 5.83 2.67 3.48
C LEU A 44 6.79 2.00 4.49
N GLU A 45 8.02 2.54 4.65
CA GLU A 45 8.99 2.00 5.61
C GLU A 45 8.44 1.99 7.04
N LYS A 46 7.72 3.05 7.43
CA LYS A 46 7.08 3.11 8.74
C LYS A 46 5.99 2.06 8.90
N ILE A 47 5.16 1.87 7.88
CA ILE A 47 4.12 0.82 7.86
C ILE A 47 4.75 -0.57 7.98
N MET A 48 5.77 -0.86 7.18
CA MET A 48 6.49 -2.14 7.21
C MET A 48 7.17 -2.37 8.56
N SER A 49 7.79 -1.34 9.15
CA SER A 49 8.40 -1.46 10.48
C SER A 49 7.38 -1.80 11.56
N ILE A 50 6.16 -1.26 11.50
CA ILE A 50 5.09 -1.62 12.45
C ILE A 50 4.61 -3.03 12.17
N ALA A 51 4.33 -3.35 10.90
CA ALA A 51 3.82 -4.66 10.51
C ALA A 51 4.79 -5.80 10.86
N ASN A 52 6.10 -5.60 10.70
CA ASN A 52 7.12 -6.60 11.05
C ASN A 52 7.25 -6.86 12.56
N ILE A 53 6.80 -5.93 13.41
CA ILE A 53 6.78 -6.09 14.87
C ILE A 53 5.50 -6.81 15.32
N LYS A 54 4.44 -6.76 14.50
CA LYS A 54 3.14 -7.34 14.79
C LYS A 54 3.08 -8.74 14.18
N ASP A 55 2.56 -9.71 14.93
CA ASP A 55 2.31 -11.05 14.37
C ASP A 55 1.12 -10.98 13.41
N GLY A 56 1.40 -11.02 12.11
CA GLY A 56 0.36 -11.12 11.09
C GLY A 56 -0.16 -12.55 10.93
N SER A 57 -1.41 -12.69 10.52
CA SER A 57 -2.05 -13.99 10.26
C SER A 57 -1.88 -14.39 8.80
N GLU A 58 -1.51 -15.64 8.53
CA GLU A 58 -1.51 -16.19 7.17
C GLU A 58 -2.95 -16.37 6.67
N VAL A 59 -3.20 -15.97 5.42
CA VAL A 59 -4.50 -16.06 4.75
C VAL A 59 -4.32 -16.74 3.41
N ARG A 60 -5.34 -17.46 2.93
CA ARG A 60 -5.33 -18.12 1.62
C ARG A 60 -6.22 -17.36 0.64
N GLY A 61 -5.74 -17.16 -0.59
CA GLY A 61 -6.49 -16.61 -1.71
C GLY A 61 -6.55 -15.08 -1.73
N GLU A 62 -6.12 -14.48 -2.85
CA GLU A 62 -6.11 -13.02 -3.03
C GLU A 62 -7.52 -12.39 -2.95
N GLU A 63 -8.56 -13.12 -3.35
CA GLU A 63 -9.94 -12.63 -3.34
C GLU A 63 -10.49 -12.37 -1.92
N ASP A 64 -10.02 -13.13 -0.94
CA ASP A 64 -10.40 -12.92 0.46
C ASP A 64 -9.70 -11.69 1.06
N LEU A 65 -8.59 -11.23 0.47
CA LEU A 65 -7.84 -10.07 0.97
C LEU A 65 -8.63 -8.76 0.89
N PHE A 66 -9.37 -8.53 -0.20
CA PHE A 66 -10.23 -7.35 -0.30
C PHE A 66 -11.32 -7.34 0.78
N LYS A 67 -11.82 -8.51 1.21
CA LYS A 67 -12.82 -8.58 2.28
C LYS A 67 -12.26 -8.04 3.59
N TYR A 68 -11.03 -8.40 3.95
CA TYR A 68 -10.37 -7.84 5.14
C TYR A 68 -10.26 -6.30 5.09
N LEU A 69 -10.09 -5.71 3.90
CA LEU A 69 -10.07 -4.25 3.75
C LEU A 69 -11.45 -3.62 3.89
N PHE A 70 -12.49 -4.24 3.32
CA PHE A 70 -13.86 -3.76 3.46
C PHE A 70 -14.36 -3.88 4.89
N ASP A 71 -13.96 -4.94 5.60
CA ASP A 71 -14.37 -5.22 6.97
C ASP A 71 -13.50 -4.52 8.03
N PHE A 72 -12.40 -3.86 7.62
CA PHE A 72 -11.51 -3.18 8.53
C PHE A 72 -12.25 -2.02 9.25
N PRO A 73 -12.21 -1.95 10.59
CA PRO A 73 -12.97 -0.95 11.33
C PRO A 73 -12.49 0.47 11.03
N LEU A 74 -13.41 1.27 10.52
CA LEU A 74 -13.17 2.64 10.10
C LEU A 74 -13.73 3.65 11.12
N HIS A 75 -12.86 4.47 11.71
CA HIS A 75 -13.25 5.51 12.66
C HIS A 75 -13.67 6.79 11.93
N GLN A 76 -14.90 7.25 12.18
CA GLN A 76 -15.44 8.43 11.51
C GLN A 76 -14.67 9.69 11.89
N GLY A 77 -14.38 10.53 10.89
CA GLY A 77 -13.67 11.80 11.08
C GLY A 77 -12.15 11.68 10.99
N GLU A 78 -11.63 10.48 10.77
CA GLU A 78 -10.21 10.26 10.57
C GLU A 78 -9.81 10.26 9.10
N VAL A 79 -8.52 10.48 8.86
CA VAL A 79 -7.90 10.41 7.55
C VAL A 79 -6.94 9.22 7.55
N CYS A 80 -6.90 8.52 6.43
CA CYS A 80 -6.05 7.36 6.26
C CYS A 80 -5.14 7.52 5.05
N PHE A 81 -3.99 6.88 5.15
CA PHE A 81 -3.09 6.59 4.07
C PHE A 81 -3.47 5.24 3.48
N LEU A 82 -3.69 5.25 2.18
CA LEU A 82 -3.93 4.06 1.39
C LEU A 82 -2.74 3.85 0.46
N VAL A 83 -2.00 2.78 0.68
CA VAL A 83 -0.97 2.31 -0.23
C VAL A 83 -1.63 1.31 -1.18
N LEU A 84 -1.73 1.71 -2.44
CA LEU A 84 -2.25 0.88 -3.52
C LEU A 84 -1.30 -0.28 -3.82
N PRO A 85 -1.80 -1.35 -4.46
CA PRO A 85 -0.96 -2.50 -4.66
C PRO A 85 0.13 -2.23 -5.66
N GLY A 86 1.35 -2.55 -5.27
CA GLY A 86 2.53 -2.35 -6.08
C GLY A 86 3.69 -1.89 -5.22
N LEU A 87 4.57 -2.84 -4.93
CA LEU A 87 5.92 -2.55 -4.45
C LEU A 87 6.87 -2.73 -5.62
N SER A 88 7.75 -1.76 -5.82
CA SER A 88 8.83 -1.91 -6.78
C SER A 88 10.14 -2.03 -6.02
N PRO A 89 10.79 -3.22 -6.03
CA PRO A 89 12.13 -3.35 -5.50
C PRO A 89 13.11 -2.60 -6.41
N GLN A 90 13.94 -1.75 -5.83
CA GLN A 90 15.08 -1.11 -6.51
C GLN A 90 16.36 -1.48 -5.77
N ASN A 91 17.49 -1.33 -6.45
CA ASN A 91 18.81 -1.58 -5.86
C ASN A 91 18.97 -0.82 -4.53
N GLY A 92 18.81 -1.52 -3.41
CA GLY A 92 19.03 -1.01 -2.06
C GLY A 92 17.79 -0.54 -1.27
N PHE A 93 16.58 -0.50 -1.84
CA PHE A 93 15.34 -0.18 -1.08
C PHE A 93 14.05 -0.57 -1.83
N THR A 94 12.96 -0.68 -1.08
CA THR A 94 11.60 -0.89 -1.60
C THR A 94 10.84 0.44 -1.64
N TYR A 95 10.08 0.71 -2.70
CA TYR A 95 9.22 1.89 -2.77
C TYR A 95 7.84 1.57 -3.37
N THR A 96 6.90 2.49 -3.19
CA THR A 96 5.53 2.33 -3.71
C THR A 96 5.50 2.60 -5.21
N GLN A 97 4.90 1.69 -5.99
CA GLN A 97 4.72 1.85 -7.43
C GLN A 97 3.80 3.03 -7.78
N TYR A 98 2.89 3.36 -6.85
CA TYR A 98 1.92 4.45 -6.93
C TYR A 98 2.19 5.46 -5.81
N PRO A 99 1.72 6.72 -5.94
CA PRO A 99 1.66 7.63 -4.80
C PRO A 99 0.79 7.03 -3.69
N VAL A 100 1.12 7.33 -2.44
CA VAL A 100 0.24 7.02 -1.31
C VAL A 100 -0.95 7.95 -1.39
N ILE A 101 -2.15 7.38 -1.36
CA ILE A 101 -3.38 8.17 -1.39
C ILE A 101 -3.74 8.56 0.03
N LYS A 102 -3.96 9.86 0.26
CA LYS A 102 -4.59 10.37 1.47
C LYS A 102 -6.09 10.46 1.21
N VAL A 103 -6.91 9.78 2.02
CA VAL A 103 -8.36 9.69 1.82
C VAL A 103 -9.12 9.86 3.13
N ASP A 104 -10.24 10.60 3.06
CA ASP A 104 -11.20 10.66 4.17
C ASP A 104 -11.86 9.29 4.29
N VAL A 105 -11.91 8.76 5.51
CA VAL A 105 -12.50 7.45 5.81
C VAL A 105 -13.92 7.29 5.24
N LYS A 106 -14.72 8.38 5.16
CA LYS A 106 -16.06 8.36 4.56
C LYS A 106 -16.07 8.03 3.07
N LYS A 107 -14.98 8.33 2.36
CA LYS A 107 -14.84 8.09 0.92
C LYS A 107 -14.12 6.78 0.60
N PHE A 108 -13.55 6.13 1.61
CA PHE A 108 -12.73 4.93 1.44
C PHE A 108 -13.48 3.78 0.77
N HIS A 109 -14.70 3.48 1.21
CA HIS A 109 -15.50 2.40 0.61
C HIS A 109 -15.76 2.62 -0.89
N SER A 110 -16.07 3.85 -1.29
CA SER A 110 -16.24 4.20 -2.71
C SER A 110 -14.95 4.05 -3.49
N LEU A 111 -13.82 4.45 -2.89
CA LEU A 111 -12.50 4.31 -3.50
C LEU A 111 -12.14 2.84 -3.69
N LEU A 112 -12.29 1.99 -2.66
CA LEU A 112 -12.06 0.54 -2.77
C LEU A 112 -12.89 -0.10 -3.87
N LYS A 113 -14.19 0.22 -3.94
CA LYS A 113 -15.07 -0.31 -5.01
C LYS A 113 -14.58 0.09 -6.39
N SER A 114 -14.16 1.34 -6.58
CA SER A 114 -13.62 1.81 -7.85
C SER A 114 -12.34 1.07 -8.27
N MET A 115 -11.57 0.57 -7.30
CA MET A 115 -10.30 -0.12 -7.50
C MET A 115 -10.48 -1.63 -7.69
N GLN A 116 -11.47 -2.26 -7.04
CA GLN A 116 -11.67 -3.71 -7.06
C GLN A 116 -11.78 -4.27 -8.49
N GLU A 117 -12.41 -3.54 -9.40
CA GLU A 117 -12.57 -3.96 -10.80
C GLU A 117 -11.30 -3.77 -11.65
N ARG A 118 -10.31 -3.05 -11.14
CA ARG A 118 -9.14 -2.56 -11.89
C ARG A 118 -7.83 -3.17 -11.43
N LEU A 119 -7.79 -3.67 -10.21
CA LEU A 119 -6.61 -4.29 -9.62
C LEU A 119 -6.60 -5.79 -9.93
N THR A 120 -5.72 -6.19 -10.84
CA THR A 120 -5.56 -7.59 -11.28
C THR A 120 -4.35 -8.29 -10.65
N LYS A 121 -3.50 -7.55 -9.93
CA LYS A 121 -2.33 -8.05 -9.20
C LYS A 121 -2.19 -7.31 -7.89
N LEU A 122 -2.04 -8.04 -6.80
CA LEU A 122 -1.86 -7.50 -5.46
C LEU A 122 -0.51 -7.95 -4.92
N ASP A 123 0.51 -7.09 -5.01
CA ASP A 123 1.81 -7.40 -4.41
C ASP A 123 1.84 -7.06 -2.90
N PHE A 124 1.14 -5.99 -2.55
CA PHE A 124 1.09 -5.39 -1.23
C PHE A 124 -0.17 -4.55 -1.17
N PHE A 125 -0.72 -4.26 0.00
CA PHE A 125 -1.76 -3.26 0.13
C PHE A 125 -1.75 -2.80 1.58
N SER A 126 -1.94 -1.51 1.83
CA SER A 126 -2.15 -1.09 3.21
C SER A 126 -3.13 0.05 3.33
N LEU A 127 -3.89 -0.01 4.41
CA LEU A 127 -4.73 1.07 4.89
C LEU A 127 -4.29 1.37 6.32
N VAL A 128 -3.80 2.58 6.56
CA VAL A 128 -3.27 2.97 7.87
C VAL A 128 -3.77 4.37 8.20
N PHE A 129 -4.31 4.57 9.39
CA PHE A 129 -4.72 5.90 9.82
C PHE A 129 -3.52 6.84 9.91
N GLU A 130 -3.70 8.14 9.69
CA GLU A 130 -2.59 9.11 9.58
C GLU A 130 -1.67 9.14 10.82
N LYS A 131 -2.20 8.78 12.00
CA LYS A 131 -1.44 8.66 13.25
C LYS A 131 -0.69 7.35 13.42
N PHE A 132 -0.93 6.35 12.55
CA PHE A 132 -0.37 4.99 12.60
C PHE A 132 -0.80 4.16 13.83
N GLU A 133 -1.80 4.63 14.58
CA GLU A 133 -2.33 3.94 15.77
C GLU A 133 -3.12 2.68 15.40
N HIS A 134 -3.75 2.70 14.23
CA HIS A 134 -4.52 1.59 13.67
C HIS A 134 -4.18 1.40 12.19
N GLY A 135 -4.24 0.16 11.71
CA GLY A 135 -4.00 -0.15 10.31
C GLY A 135 -4.16 -1.62 9.97
N ILE A 136 -4.25 -1.86 8.67
CA ILE A 136 -4.21 -3.18 8.06
C ILE A 136 -3.17 -3.16 6.94
N VAL A 137 -2.33 -4.19 6.92
CA VAL A 137 -1.37 -4.47 5.85
C VAL A 137 -1.68 -5.86 5.32
N LEU A 138 -1.72 -5.94 4.00
CA LEU A 138 -1.76 -7.17 3.22
C LEU A 138 -0.44 -7.27 2.48
N ASP A 139 0.32 -8.32 2.74
CA ASP A 139 1.59 -8.57 2.06
C ASP A 139 1.53 -9.96 1.42
N VAL A 140 1.55 -10.01 0.09
CA VAL A 140 1.44 -11.26 -0.70
C VAL A 140 2.79 -11.97 -0.81
N TYR A 141 3.89 -11.27 -0.47
CA TYR A 141 5.25 -11.83 -0.44
C TYR A 141 5.81 -11.89 0.98
N ALA A 142 4.95 -11.94 2.00
CA ALA A 142 5.35 -11.95 3.41
C ALA A 142 6.37 -13.08 3.78
N GLY A 143 6.54 -14.07 2.90
CA GLY A 143 7.72 -14.94 2.86
C GLY A 143 8.54 -14.67 1.60
N ASN A 144 9.78 -14.21 1.78
CA ASN A 144 10.79 -13.96 0.76
C ASN A 144 10.73 -14.94 -0.45
N PRO A 145 10.46 -14.48 -1.69
CA PRO A 145 10.36 -15.35 -2.86
C PRO A 145 11.67 -16.09 -3.20
N GLU A 146 12.82 -15.64 -2.67
CA GLU A 146 14.09 -16.36 -2.79
C GLU A 146 14.16 -17.64 -1.93
N ILE A 147 13.30 -17.80 -0.91
CA ILE A 147 13.35 -18.87 0.10
C ILE A 147 12.24 -19.91 -0.08
N HIS A 148 11.06 -19.51 -0.57
CA HIS A 148 9.86 -20.37 -0.48
C HIS A 148 9.57 -21.28 -1.68
N GLY A 149 10.33 -21.18 -2.77
CA GLY A 149 10.03 -21.95 -3.97
C GLY A 149 8.71 -21.50 -4.61
N VAL A 150 8.60 -21.72 -5.91
CA VAL A 150 7.68 -21.02 -6.83
C VAL A 150 6.20 -21.37 -6.64
N ASP A 151 5.80 -22.12 -5.60
CA ASP A 151 4.52 -22.82 -5.58
C ASP A 151 3.51 -22.36 -4.51
N LYS A 152 3.86 -21.42 -3.61
CA LYS A 152 2.89 -20.90 -2.62
C LYS A 152 3.06 -19.40 -2.36
N GLU A 153 2.11 -18.62 -2.86
CA GLU A 153 1.86 -17.25 -2.37
C GLU A 153 1.52 -17.34 -0.87
N ILE A 154 2.33 -16.68 -0.04
CA ILE A 154 2.05 -16.53 1.39
C ILE A 154 1.47 -15.12 1.55
N CYS A 155 0.15 -15.05 1.62
CA CYS A 155 -0.52 -13.80 1.97
C CYS A 155 -0.53 -13.67 3.49
N GLN A 156 0.06 -12.60 4.02
CA GLN A 156 -0.05 -12.26 5.44
C GLN A 156 -0.91 -11.02 5.61
N VAL A 157 -1.78 -11.06 6.61
CA VAL A 157 -2.62 -9.95 7.03
C VAL A 157 -2.21 -9.54 8.43
N THR A 158 -1.73 -8.30 8.55
CA THR A 158 -1.32 -7.71 9.81
C THR A 158 -2.26 -6.57 10.16
N ILE A 159 -2.91 -6.68 11.32
CA ILE A 159 -3.92 -5.72 11.81
C ILE A 159 -3.47 -5.20 13.17
N TRP A 160 -3.62 -3.89 13.39
CA TRP A 160 -3.43 -3.27 14.70
C TRP A 160 -4.37 -2.07 14.89
#